data_AF-A0A1T4U4B1-F1
#
_entry.id   AF-A0A1T4U4B1-F1
#
_cell.length_a   1.000
_cell.length_b   1.000
_cell.length_c   1.000
_cell.angle_alpha   90.00
_cell.angle_beta   90.00
_cell.angle_gamma   90.00
#
_symmetry.space_group_name_H-M   'P 1'
#
loop_
_entity.id
_entity.type
_entity.pdbx_description
1 polymer ?
#
loop_
_entity_poly.entity_id
_entity_poly.type
_entity_poly.pdbx_seq_one_letter_code
_entity_poly.pdbx_strand_id
1 'polypeptide(L)'
;MYEIIPFKRVGQFEFNTSISRYLDGDNFNFYPKGDGESWDTYSYRGGGIDIYTSDSIIESISCRSDCFLEGQMLIGMNIEDFWAVFKIAVSNIKMEKVYFFDGSEQDVYDVDCLGLQLWVDQYNTIVTVFVSI
;
A
#
# COMPACT_ATOMS: atom_id res chain seq x y z
N MET A 1 -9.97 -6.85 -7.32
CA MET A 1 -10.19 -7.06 -5.88
C MET A 1 -8.98 -7.71 -5.22
N TYR A 2 -8.35 -6.96 -4.30
CA TYR A 2 -7.20 -7.36 -3.50
C TYR A 2 -7.54 -7.22 -2.01
N GLU A 3 -7.76 -8.35 -1.32
CA GLU A 3 -8.03 -8.36 0.12
C GLU A 3 -6.70 -8.30 0.90
N ILE A 4 -6.60 -7.38 1.86
CA ILE A 4 -5.49 -7.27 2.79
C ILE A 4 -5.72 -8.25 3.92
N ILE A 5 -4.71 -9.08 4.18
CA ILE A 5 -4.55 -9.75 5.47
C ILE A 5 -3.31 -9.14 6.13
N PRO A 6 -3.48 -8.30 7.17
CA PRO A 6 -2.38 -7.58 7.82
C PRO A 6 -1.16 -8.46 8.11
N PHE A 7 0.02 -7.93 7.82
CA PHE A 7 1.34 -8.58 8.01
C PHE A 7 1.52 -9.93 7.29
N LYS A 8 0.58 -10.35 6.45
CA LYS A 8 0.59 -11.67 5.81
C LYS A 8 0.58 -11.60 4.28
N ARG A 9 -0.39 -10.91 3.70
CA ARG A 9 -0.55 -10.84 2.23
C ARG A 9 -1.49 -9.74 1.76
N VAL A 10 -1.39 -9.41 0.48
CA VAL A 10 -2.39 -8.63 -0.26
C VAL A 10 -2.85 -9.44 -1.47
N GLY A 11 -4.13 -9.82 -1.50
CA GLY A 11 -4.66 -10.75 -2.49
C GLY A 11 -3.91 -12.09 -2.48
N GLN A 12 -3.19 -12.39 -3.55
CA GLN A 12 -2.38 -13.60 -3.68
C GLN A 12 -0.90 -13.42 -3.26
N PHE A 13 -0.45 -12.17 -3.08
CA PHE A 13 0.95 -11.84 -2.86
C PHE A 13 1.30 -11.91 -1.37
N GLU A 14 2.08 -12.91 -0.99
CA GLU A 14 2.47 -13.15 0.39
C GLU A 14 3.75 -12.40 0.74
N PHE A 15 3.79 -11.77 1.91
CA PHE A 15 5.02 -11.17 2.42
C PHE A 15 6.05 -12.25 2.79
N ASN A 16 7.32 -11.85 2.90
CA ASN A 16 8.45 -12.76 3.18
C ASN A 16 8.58 -13.93 2.18
N THR A 17 8.01 -13.76 0.99
CA THR A 17 8.03 -14.76 -0.09
C THR A 17 8.72 -14.16 -1.31
N SER A 18 9.41 -15.01 -2.08
CA SER A 18 10.05 -14.56 -3.31
C SER A 18 9.01 -14.14 -4.36
N ILE A 19 9.21 -12.96 -4.96
CA ILE A 19 8.36 -12.47 -6.06
C ILE A 19 8.32 -13.42 -7.25
N SER A 20 9.39 -14.21 -7.46
CA SER A 20 9.49 -15.21 -8.52
C SER A 20 8.32 -16.21 -8.55
N ARG A 21 7.66 -16.46 -7.43
CA ARG A 21 6.45 -17.30 -7.36
C ARG A 21 5.24 -16.75 -8.12
N TYR A 22 5.26 -15.46 -8.43
CA TYR A 22 4.13 -14.75 -9.03
C TYR A 22 4.46 -14.20 -10.43
N LEU A 23 5.71 -14.29 -10.87
CA LEU A 23 6.19 -13.75 -12.16
C LEU A 23 5.83 -14.65 -13.36
N ASP A 24 4.65 -15.28 -13.33
CA ASP A 24 4.18 -16.09 -14.44
C ASP A 24 3.54 -15.19 -15.53
N GLY A 25 4.07 -15.31 -16.75
CA GLY A 25 3.61 -14.58 -17.93
C GLY A 25 4.05 -13.10 -17.97
N ASP A 26 3.38 -12.31 -18.80
CA ASP A 26 3.71 -10.89 -19.05
C ASP A 26 2.88 -9.93 -18.19
N ASN A 27 2.56 -10.30 -16.95
CA ASN A 27 1.62 -9.55 -16.12
C ASN A 27 2.25 -8.38 -15.36
N PHE A 28 3.58 -8.26 -15.37
CA PHE A 28 4.30 -7.25 -14.60
C PHE A 28 5.20 -6.39 -15.49
N ASN A 29 5.34 -5.14 -15.09
CA ASN A 29 6.43 -4.27 -15.50
C ASN A 29 7.45 -4.23 -14.35
N PHE A 30 8.70 -4.56 -14.66
CA PHE A 30 9.79 -4.53 -13.71
C PHE A 30 10.52 -3.18 -13.77
N TYR A 31 10.73 -2.59 -12.61
CA TYR A 31 11.52 -1.37 -12.42
C TYR A 31 12.61 -1.69 -11.40
N PRO A 32 13.89 -1.76 -11.82
CA PRO A 32 14.97 -2.01 -10.90
C PRO A 32 15.12 -0.84 -9.93
N LYS A 33 15.62 -1.12 -8.74
CA LYS A 33 15.95 -0.10 -7.74
C LYS A 33 16.82 1.01 -8.31
N GLY A 34 16.47 2.25 -8.02
CA GLY A 34 17.28 3.42 -8.34
C GLY A 34 18.53 3.55 -7.47
N ASP A 35 19.38 4.52 -7.80
CA ASP A 35 20.54 4.85 -6.97
C ASP A 35 20.09 5.29 -5.57
N GLY A 36 20.50 4.54 -4.55
CA GLY A 36 20.15 4.80 -3.14
C GLY A 36 18.85 4.16 -2.67
N GLU A 37 18.10 3.51 -3.55
CA GLU A 37 16.93 2.71 -3.16
C GLU A 37 17.35 1.28 -2.77
N SER A 38 16.62 0.69 -1.83
CA SER A 38 16.86 -0.69 -1.39
C SER A 38 15.91 -1.71 -2.03
N TRP A 39 14.89 -1.26 -2.77
CA TRP A 39 13.83 -2.10 -3.30
C TRP A 39 13.72 -2.06 -4.82
N ASP A 40 13.53 -3.22 -5.40
CA ASP A 40 13.02 -3.38 -6.76
C ASP A 40 11.49 -3.26 -6.76
N THR A 41 10.91 -2.80 -7.86
CA THR A 41 9.45 -2.64 -8.00
C THR A 41 8.89 -3.47 -9.14
N TYR A 42 7.82 -4.20 -8.86
CA TYR A 42 7.04 -4.96 -9.85
C TYR A 42 5.62 -4.38 -9.90
N SER A 43 5.32 -3.64 -10.96
CA SER A 43 3.99 -3.05 -11.17
C SER A 43 3.11 -3.99 -11.96
N TYR A 44 1.93 -4.33 -11.43
CA TYR A 44 0.98 -5.19 -12.12
C TYR A 44 0.36 -4.43 -13.31
N ARG A 45 0.38 -5.00 -14.52
CA ARG A 45 -0.04 -4.31 -15.76
C ARG A 45 -1.50 -3.86 -15.80
N GLY A 46 -2.36 -4.41 -14.93
CA GLY A 46 -3.72 -3.92 -14.72
C GLY A 46 -3.79 -2.54 -14.03
N GLY A 47 -2.66 -2.01 -13.58
CA GLY A 47 -2.58 -0.82 -12.75
C GLY A 47 -3.02 -1.10 -11.31
N GLY A 48 -2.64 -0.19 -10.42
CA GLY A 48 -3.22 -0.13 -9.08
C GLY A 48 -2.63 -1.09 -8.04
N ILE A 49 -1.63 -1.91 -8.38
CA ILE A 49 -0.78 -2.65 -7.43
C ILE A 49 0.68 -2.53 -7.84
N ASP A 50 1.53 -2.08 -6.92
CA ASP A 50 2.98 -2.22 -7.02
C ASP A 50 3.52 -3.08 -5.88
N ILE A 51 4.43 -3.98 -6.19
CA ILE A 51 5.07 -4.87 -5.23
C ILE A 51 6.53 -4.45 -5.10
N TYR A 52 6.95 -4.15 -3.87
CA TYR A 52 8.29 -3.72 -3.53
C TYR A 52 9.05 -4.87 -2.89
N THR A 53 10.25 -5.13 -3.40
CA THR A 53 11.07 -6.26 -2.94
C THR A 53 12.49 -5.88 -2.61
N SER A 54 13.02 -6.37 -1.49
CA SER A 54 14.45 -6.39 -1.18
C SER A 54 14.97 -7.80 -1.41
N ASP A 55 16.07 -7.95 -2.15
CA ASP A 55 16.66 -9.25 -2.52
C ASP A 55 15.62 -10.26 -3.07
N SER A 56 14.70 -9.77 -3.91
CA SER A 56 13.58 -10.53 -4.49
C SER A 56 12.53 -11.03 -3.49
N ILE A 57 12.56 -10.60 -2.23
CA ILE A 57 11.57 -10.92 -1.19
C ILE A 57 10.56 -9.79 -1.07
N ILE A 58 9.28 -10.12 -1.05
CA ILE A 58 8.20 -9.13 -0.91
C ILE A 58 8.17 -8.59 0.53
N GLU A 59 8.40 -7.28 0.64
CA GLU A 59 8.40 -6.55 1.93
C GLU A 59 7.23 -5.57 2.04
N SER A 60 6.80 -4.99 0.90
CA SER A 60 5.71 -4.02 0.88
C SER A 60 4.92 -4.10 -0.43
N ILE A 61 3.64 -3.75 -0.36
CA ILE A 61 2.73 -3.70 -1.49
C ILE A 61 1.92 -2.41 -1.40
N SER A 62 1.93 -1.60 -2.47
CA SER A 62 1.03 -0.45 -2.58
C SER A 62 -0.19 -0.77 -3.43
N CYS A 63 -1.32 -0.19 -3.04
CA CYS A 63 -2.61 -0.34 -3.70
C CYS A 63 -3.21 1.03 -4.00
N ARG A 64 -3.63 1.27 -5.25
CA ARG A 64 -4.29 2.51 -5.71
C ARG A 64 -5.65 2.26 -6.38
N SER A 65 -6.15 1.03 -6.26
CA SER A 65 -7.43 0.55 -6.79
C SER A 65 -8.03 -0.47 -5.81
N ASP A 66 -9.08 -1.19 -6.18
CA ASP A 66 -9.76 -2.32 -5.50
C ASP A 66 -9.02 -3.00 -4.32
N CYS A 67 -8.83 -2.30 -3.20
CA CYS A 67 -8.10 -2.77 -2.03
C CYS A 67 -9.04 -2.79 -0.84
N PHE A 68 -9.13 -3.95 -0.20
CA PHE A 68 -10.14 -4.24 0.81
C PHE A 68 -9.49 -4.68 2.11
N LEU A 69 -10.06 -4.26 3.24
CA LEU A 69 -9.69 -4.77 4.56
C LEU A 69 -10.97 -5.18 5.29
N GLU A 70 -11.05 -6.45 5.69
CA GLU A 70 -12.25 -7.04 6.30
C GLU A 70 -13.51 -6.80 5.44
N GLY A 71 -13.34 -6.89 4.12
CA GLY A 71 -14.39 -6.67 3.13
C GLY A 71 -14.80 -5.21 2.91
N GLN A 72 -14.12 -4.23 3.51
CA GLN A 72 -14.36 -2.80 3.27
C GLN A 72 -13.40 -2.25 2.24
N MET A 73 -13.91 -1.58 1.20
CA MET A 73 -13.08 -0.92 0.19
C MET A 73 -12.38 0.30 0.80
N LEU A 74 -11.04 0.28 0.82
CA LEU A 74 -10.24 1.35 1.42
C LEU A 74 -10.05 2.53 0.48
N ILE A 75 -9.78 2.27 -0.80
CA ILE A 75 -9.59 3.34 -1.78
C ILE A 75 -10.92 4.08 -1.99
N GLY A 76 -10.91 5.39 -1.80
CA GLY A 76 -12.12 6.21 -1.82
C GLY A 76 -12.84 6.32 -0.47
N MET A 77 -12.39 5.61 0.58
CA MET A 77 -12.93 5.74 1.92
C MET A 77 -12.46 7.06 2.56
N ASN A 78 -13.35 7.73 3.30
CA ASN A 78 -12.96 8.86 4.11
C ASN A 78 -12.11 8.39 5.30
N ILE A 79 -11.05 9.12 5.63
CA ILE A 79 -10.12 8.73 6.69
C ILE A 79 -10.79 8.67 8.08
N GLU A 80 -11.77 9.52 8.36
CA GLU A 80 -12.52 9.49 9.62
C GLU A 80 -13.41 8.23 9.71
N ASP A 81 -14.02 7.83 8.60
CA ASP A 81 -14.80 6.59 8.51
C ASP A 81 -13.91 5.36 8.74
N PHE A 82 -12.69 5.37 8.19
CA PHE A 82 -11.70 4.31 8.44
C PHE A 82 -11.43 4.15 9.94
N TRP A 83 -11.15 5.25 10.65
CA TRP A 83 -10.91 5.19 12.09
C TRP A 83 -12.11 4.62 12.86
N ALA A 84 -13.32 5.01 12.48
CA ALA A 84 -14.55 4.56 13.13
C ALA A 84 -14.83 3.08 12.87
N VAL A 85 -14.72 2.63 11.60
CA VAL A 85 -15.01 1.25 11.18
C VAL A 85 -14.03 0.27 11.82
N PHE A 86 -12.73 0.58 11.80
CA PHE A 86 -11.68 -0.29 12.33
C PHE A 86 -11.34 -0.01 13.80
N LYS A 87 -12.06 0.93 14.43
CA LYS A 87 -11.94 1.29 15.86
C LYS A 87 -10.50 1.65 16.25
N ILE A 88 -9.83 2.40 15.39
CA ILE A 88 -8.43 2.80 15.59
C ILE A 88 -8.35 4.00 16.53
N ALA A 89 -7.49 3.91 17.54
CA ALA A 89 -7.20 5.02 18.44
C ALA A 89 -6.26 6.01 17.76
N VAL A 90 -6.83 7.12 17.26
CA VAL A 90 -6.10 8.13 16.47
C VAL A 90 -5.03 8.88 17.28
N SER A 91 -5.10 8.87 18.61
CA SER A 91 -4.23 9.66 19.49
C SER A 91 -2.73 9.35 19.35
N ASN A 92 -2.37 8.19 18.80
CA ASN A 92 -0.99 7.74 18.64
C ASN A 92 -0.60 7.50 17.17
N ILE A 93 -1.48 7.84 16.22
CA ILE A 93 -1.18 7.68 14.80
C ILE A 93 -0.17 8.76 14.41
N LYS A 94 0.97 8.32 13.86
CA LYS A 94 1.94 9.25 13.27
C LYS A 94 1.38 9.73 11.95
N MET A 95 1.49 11.04 11.72
CA MET A 95 1.08 11.66 10.48
C MET A 95 2.19 12.55 9.96
N GLU A 96 2.43 12.45 8.66
CA GLU A 96 3.34 13.31 7.91
C GLU A 96 2.61 13.96 6.74
N LYS A 97 3.03 15.17 6.35
CA LYS A 97 2.50 15.83 5.16
C LYS A 97 3.55 15.78 4.06
N VAL A 98 3.18 15.19 2.92
CA VAL A 98 4.02 15.06 1.73
C VAL A 98 3.58 16.08 0.69
N TYR A 99 4.53 16.84 0.16
CA TYR A 99 4.30 17.84 -0.88
C TYR A 99 4.89 17.37 -2.21
N PHE A 100 4.09 17.44 -3.27
CA PHE A 100 4.50 17.09 -4.62
C PHE A 100 4.89 18.34 -5.42
N PHE A 101 5.69 18.14 -6.47
CA PHE A 101 6.18 19.22 -7.33
C PHE A 101 5.06 19.97 -8.09
N ASP A 102 3.91 19.33 -8.29
CA ASP A 102 2.73 19.94 -8.91
C ASP A 102 1.90 20.80 -7.94
N GLY A 103 2.36 20.92 -6.69
CA GLY A 103 1.70 21.69 -5.64
C GLY A 103 0.60 20.91 -4.92
N SER A 104 0.34 19.65 -5.27
CA SER A 104 -0.53 18.80 -4.48
C SER A 104 0.14 18.36 -3.17
N GLU A 105 -0.69 18.10 -2.16
CA GLU A 105 -0.24 17.58 -0.87
C GLU A 105 -1.07 16.36 -0.48
N GLN A 106 -0.45 15.44 0.26
CA GLN A 106 -1.11 14.29 0.84
C GLN A 106 -0.69 14.13 2.29
N ASP A 107 -1.65 13.76 3.13
CA ASP A 107 -1.40 13.36 4.51
C ASP A 107 -1.14 11.85 4.52
N VAL A 108 -0.08 11.45 5.20
CA VAL A 108 0.39 10.06 5.29
C VAL A 108 0.27 9.62 6.73
N TYR A 109 -0.56 8.61 6.98
CA TYR A 109 -0.83 8.07 8.31
C TYR A 109 -0.23 6.68 8.46
N ASP A 110 0.61 6.49 9.48
CA ASP A 110 1.13 5.17 9.84
C ASP A 110 0.18 4.47 10.82
N VAL A 111 -0.42 3.37 10.37
CA VAL A 111 -1.33 2.52 11.15
C VAL A 111 -0.60 1.23 11.51
N ASP A 112 0.40 1.36 12.37
CA ASP A 112 1.34 0.30 12.75
C ASP A 112 0.64 -0.98 13.22
N CYS A 113 -0.52 -0.88 13.89
CA CYS A 113 -1.25 -2.06 14.39
C CYS A 113 -1.85 -2.94 13.29
N LEU A 114 -1.92 -2.42 12.06
CA LEU A 114 -2.41 -3.14 10.87
C LEU A 114 -1.32 -3.29 9.80
N GLY A 115 -0.12 -2.74 10.02
CA GLY A 115 0.96 -2.74 9.03
C GLY A 115 0.58 -1.93 7.78
N LEU A 116 -0.18 -0.84 7.97
CA LEU A 116 -0.64 0.00 6.87
C LEU A 116 -0.01 1.38 6.95
N GLN A 117 0.23 1.96 5.79
CA GLN A 117 0.41 3.40 5.63
C GLN A 117 -0.64 3.92 4.66
N LEU A 118 -1.47 4.87 5.12
CA LEU A 118 -2.59 5.42 4.37
C LEU A 118 -2.20 6.79 3.83
N TRP A 119 -2.27 6.97 2.51
CA TRP A 119 -2.07 8.26 1.87
C TRP A 119 -3.42 8.85 1.52
N VAL A 120 -3.64 10.08 1.98
CA VAL A 120 -4.94 10.74 2.00
C VAL A 120 -4.82 12.07 1.29
N ASP A 121 -5.75 12.36 0.38
CA ASP A 121 -5.79 13.62 -0.34
C ASP A 121 -6.36 14.77 0.51
N GLN A 122 -6.34 15.99 -0.04
CA GLN A 122 -6.91 17.18 0.60
C GLN A 122 -8.43 17.10 0.90
N TYR A 123 -9.13 16.10 0.38
CA TYR A 123 -10.56 15.86 0.62
C TYR A 123 -10.78 14.75 1.66
N ASN A 124 -9.74 14.42 2.44
CA ASN A 124 -9.77 13.36 3.45
C ASN A 124 -10.09 11.98 2.88
N THR A 125 -9.78 11.74 1.60
CA THR A 125 -10.04 10.48 0.91
C THR A 125 -8.76 9.65 0.80
N ILE A 126 -8.82 8.37 1.20
CA ILE A 126 -7.70 7.44 1.02
C ILE A 126 -7.50 7.16 -0.47
N VAL A 127 -6.32 7.53 -0.99
CA VAL A 127 -5.97 7.40 -2.41
C VAL A 127 -4.90 6.35 -2.67
N THR A 128 -4.06 6.05 -1.67
CA THR A 128 -3.10 4.95 -1.73
C THR A 128 -3.02 4.25 -0.37
N VAL A 129 -2.90 2.93 -0.39
CA VAL A 129 -2.63 2.12 0.81
C VAL A 129 -1.34 1.35 0.56
N PHE A 130 -0.35 1.57 1.41
CA PHE A 130 0.80 0.68 1.54
C PHE A 130 0.53 -0.35 2.63
N VAL A 131 0.94 -1.59 2.38
CA VAL A 131 0.87 -2.69 3.33
C VAL A 131 2.27 -3.29 3.46
N SER A 132 2.76 -3.41 4.68
CA SER A 132 4.09 -3.94 4.98
C SER A 132 4.09 -4.84 6.22
N ILE A 133 5.23 -5.52 6.44
CA ILE A 133 5.50 -6.35 7.62
C ILE A 133 6.22 -5.59 8.74
#